data_AF-A0AB34P175-F1
#
_entry.id   AF-A0AB34P175-F1
#
_cell.length_a   1.000
_cell.length_b   1.000
_cell.length_c   1.000
_cell.angle_alpha   90.00
_cell.angle_beta   90.00
_cell.angle_gamma   90.00
#
_symmetry.space_group_name_H-M   'P 1'
#
loop_
_entity.id
_entity.type
_entity.pdbx_description
1 polymer ?
#
loop_
_entity_poly.entity_id
_entity_poly.type
_entity_poly.pdbx_seq_one_letter_code
_entity_poly.pdbx_strand_id
1 'polypeptide(L)' 'MKDIVFTLEFDGTDSNERANEYLQKGWTLLHVGTKLVNSFEPADYETAYVVGANAEQYAEYQKEQEEDMKNDEFYPKD' A
#
# COMPACT_ATOMS: atom_id res chain seq x y z
N MET A 1 15.64 -14.89 0.61
CA MET A 1 14.54 -13.91 0.65
C MET A 1 15.20 -12.54 0.76
N LYS A 2 14.71 -11.52 0.05
CA LYS A 2 15.06 -10.15 0.44
C LYS A 2 14.48 -9.94 1.84
N ASP A 3 15.26 -9.43 2.80
CA ASP A 3 14.76 -9.20 4.15
C ASP A 3 13.68 -8.12 4.11
N ILE A 4 12.42 -8.55 4.12
CA ILE A 4 11.27 -7.65 4.15
C ILE A 4 11.19 -7.08 5.56
N VAL A 5 11.18 -5.75 5.67
CA VAL A 5 11.11 -5.02 6.96
C VAL A 5 9.82 -4.22 7.11
N PHE A 6 9.07 -4.04 6.03
CA PHE A 6 7.82 -3.28 6.01
C PHE A 6 6.86 -3.83 4.96
N THR A 7 5.56 -3.70 5.20
CA THR A 7 4.51 -4.16 4.29
C THR A 7 3.44 -3.08 4.10
N LEU A 8 2.92 -2.99 2.88
CA LEU A 8 1.69 -2.26 2.58
C LEU A 8 0.61 -3.24 2.16
N GLU A 9 -0.62 -2.97 2.59
CA GLU A 9 -1.81 -3.72 2.22
C GLU A 9 -2.75 -2.78 1.45
N PHE A 10 -3.27 -3.25 0.31
CA PHE A 10 -4.24 -2.54 -0.50
C PHE A 10 -5.49 -3.39 -0.67
N ASP A 11 -6.62 -2.87 -0.24
CA ASP A 11 -7.97 -3.31 -0.55
C ASP A 11 -8.75 -2.16 -1.22
N GLY A 12 -9.91 -2.44 -1.79
CA GLY A 12 -10.72 -1.48 -2.56
C GLY A 12 -10.63 -1.61 -4.08
N THR A 13 -11.38 -0.72 -4.75
CA THR A 13 -11.58 -0.70 -6.21
C THR A 13 -10.29 -0.52 -7.01
N ASP A 14 -9.31 0.21 -6.47
CA ASP A 14 -8.02 0.52 -7.10
C ASP A 14 -6.85 -0.31 -6.53
N SER A 15 -7.14 -1.30 -5.67
CA SER A 15 -6.13 -2.07 -4.93
C SER A 15 -5.08 -2.75 -5.83
N ASN A 16 -5.50 -3.28 -6.99
CA ASN A 16 -4.59 -3.90 -7.95
C ASN A 16 -3.64 -2.86 -8.59
N GLU A 17 -4.16 -1.71 -8.97
CA GLU A 17 -3.37 -0.64 -9.59
C GLU A 17 -2.32 -0.11 -8.61
N ARG A 18 -2.75 0.19 -7.37
CA ARG A 18 -1.84 0.62 -6.30
C ARG A 18 -0.77 -0.42 -6.01
N ALA A 19 -1.13 -1.70 -5.90
CA ALA A 19 -0.14 -2.76 -5.73
C ALA A 19 0.89 -2.77 -6.87
N ASN A 20 0.45 -2.61 -8.13
CA ASN A 20 1.33 -2.59 -9.30
C ASN A 20 2.32 -1.42 -9.28
N GLU A 21 1.94 -0.24 -8.77
CA GLU A 21 2.87 0.90 -8.63
C GLU A 21 4.07 0.54 -7.74
N TYR A 22 3.84 -0.13 -6.61
CA TYR A 22 4.93 -0.57 -5.72
C TYR A 22 5.74 -1.72 -6.33
N LEU A 23 5.10 -2.62 -7.07
CA LEU A 23 5.81 -3.67 -7.82
C LEU A 23 6.75 -3.07 -8.88
N GLN A 24 6.35 -1.97 -9.54
CA GLN A 24 7.22 -1.24 -10.47
C GLN A 24 8.41 -0.57 -9.76
N LYS A 25 8.23 -0.13 -8.51
CA LYS A 25 9.32 0.30 -7.60
C LYS A 25 10.17 -0.86 -7.07
N GLY A 26 9.93 -2.09 -7.54
CA GLY A 26 10.71 -3.28 -7.22
C GLY A 26 10.34 -3.95 -5.89
N TRP A 27 9.22 -3.57 -5.27
CA TRP A 27 8.71 -4.23 -4.06
C TRP A 27 8.29 -5.67 -4.38
N THR A 28 8.17 -6.51 -3.35
CA THR A 28 7.85 -7.93 -3.51
C THR A 28 6.39 -8.19 -3.23
N LEU A 29 5.65 -8.83 -4.14
CA LEU A 29 4.31 -9.33 -3.84
C LEU A 29 4.41 -10.48 -2.83
N LEU A 30 3.77 -10.34 -1.68
CA LEU A 30 3.79 -11.34 -0.60
C LEU A 30 2.50 -12.16 -0.55
N HIS A 31 1.36 -11.51 -0.78
CA HIS A 31 0.05 -12.16 -0.68
C HIS A 31 -0.99 -11.50 -1.60
N VAL A 32 -1.90 -12.33 -2.09
CA VAL A 32 -3.18 -11.92 -2.69
C VAL A 32 -4.26 -12.79 -2.06
N GLY A 33 -5.27 -12.17 -1.48
CA GLY A 33 -6.31 -12.87 -0.73
C GLY A 33 -7.60 -12.07 -0.63
N THR A 34 -8.57 -12.62 0.11
CA THR A 34 -9.84 -11.94 0.40
C THR A 34 -9.81 -11.36 1.80
N LYS A 35 -10.35 -10.15 1.96
CA LYS A 35 -10.46 -9.45 3.24
C LYS A 35 -11.92 -9.05 3.47
N LEU A 36 -12.40 -9.29 4.68
CA LEU A 36 -13.70 -8.78 5.12
C LEU A 36 -13.57 -7.26 5.37
N VAL A 37 -14.32 -6.45 4.64
CA VAL A 37 -14.32 -4.98 4.80
C VAL A 37 -15.60 -4.48 5.49
N ASN A 38 -16.68 -5.26 5.44
CA ASN A 38 -17.91 -4.97 6.15
C ASN A 38 -18.60 -6.25 6.63
N SER A 39 -18.90 -6.33 7.92
CA SER A 39 -19.53 -7.51 8.54
C SER A 39 -21.06 -7.44 8.63
N PHE A 40 -21.71 -6.39 8.10
CA PHE A 40 -23.17 -6.33 8.01
C PHE A 40 -23.69 -7.30 6.95
N GLU A 41 -24.87 -7.90 7.13
CA GLU A 41 -25.41 -8.89 6.20
C GLU A 41 -26.11 -8.23 4.99
N PRO A 42 -25.75 -8.57 3.73
CA PRO A 42 -24.70 -9.52 3.35
C PRO A 42 -23.29 -8.93 3.53
N ALA A 43 -22.38 -9.73 4.10
CA ALA A 43 -21.00 -9.32 4.35
C ALA A 43 -20.28 -8.94 3.06
N ASP A 44 -19.46 -7.90 3.13
CA ASP A 44 -18.69 -7.37 2.00
C ASP A 44 -17.21 -7.79 2.11
N TYR A 45 -16.69 -8.30 0.99
CA TYR A 45 -15.35 -8.83 0.88
C TYR A 45 -14.65 -8.25 -0.34
N GLU A 46 -13.42 -7.81 -0.14
CA GLU A 46 -12.59 -7.27 -1.19
C GLU A 46 -11.34 -8.12 -1.41
N THR A 47 -10.74 -7.98 -2.59
CA THR A 47 -9.43 -8.55 -2.85
C THR A 47 -8.38 -7.66 -2.20
N ALA A 48 -7.53 -8.24 -1.37
CA ALA A 48 -6.41 -7.58 -0.73
C ALA A 48 -5.08 -8.02 -1.37
N TYR A 49 -4.20 -7.06 -1.61
CA TYR A 49 -2.84 -7.26 -2.08
C TYR A 49 -1.85 -6.79 -1.01
N VAL A 50 -0.89 -7.64 -0.64
CA VAL A 50 0.16 -7.28 0.31
C VAL A 50 1.51 -7.28 -0.40
N VAL A 51 2.19 -6.14 -0.36
CA VAL A 51 3.53 -5.95 -0.91
C VAL A 51 4.52 -5.67 0.22
N GLY A 52 5.75 -6.19 0.06
CA GLY A 52 6.83 -6.05 1.04
C GLY A 52 8.01 -5.24 0.49
N ALA A 53 8.55 -4.38 1.34
CA ALA A 53 9.75 -3.60 1.11
C ALA A 53 10.94 -4.14 1.91
N ASN A 54 12.12 -4.10 1.30
CA ASN A 54 13.38 -4.16 2.06
C ASN A 54 13.70 -2.80 2.71
N ALA A 55 14.81 -2.72 3.44
CA ALA A 55 15.19 -1.49 4.16
C ALA A 55 15.38 -0.26 3.25
N GLU A 56 15.99 -0.41 2.07
CA GLU A 56 16.22 0.69 1.13
C GLU A 56 14.89 1.23 0.58
N GLN A 57 14.00 0.34 0.16
CA GLN A 57 12.67 0.67 -0.36
C GLN A 57 11.79 1.33 0.70
N TYR A 58 11.86 0.86 1.95
CA TYR A 58 11.10 1.46 3.03
C TYR A 58 11.61 2.87 3.36
N ALA A 59 12.93 3.09 3.37
CA ALA A 59 13.51 4.41 3.58
C ALA A 59 13.13 5.40 2.48
N GLU A 60 13.02 4.93 1.23
CA GLU A 60 12.57 5.75 0.10
C GLU A 60 11.08 6.12 0.22
N TYR A 61 10.23 5.15 0.58
CA TYR A 61 8.83 5.39 0.90
C TYR A 61 8.64 6.43 2.01
N GLN A 62 9.42 6.35 3.10
CA GLN A 62 9.34 7.34 4.18
C GLN A 62 9.63 8.77 3.69
N LYS A 63 10.60 8.94 2.77
CA LYS A 63 10.89 10.24 2.17
C LYS A 63 9.75 10.75 1.31
N GLU A 64 9.16 9.89 0.47
CA GLU A 64 7.98 10.24 -0.34
C GLU A 64 6.84 10.73 0.56
N GLN A 65 6.55 10.02 1.66
CA GLN A 65 5.52 10.43 2.62
C GLN A 65 5.82 11.77 3.29
N GLU A 66 7.08 12.03 3.66
CA GLU A 66 7.48 13.32 4.21
C GLU A 66 7.35 14.48 3.21
N GLU A 67 7.60 14.23 1.94
CA GLU A 67 7.44 15.23 0.87
C GLU A 67 5.95 15.51 0.61
N ASP A 68 5.12 14.48 0.54
CA ASP A 68 3.67 14.62 0.37
C ASP A 68 3.04 15.42 1.52
N MET A 69 3.42 15.14 2.77
CA MET A 69 2.95 15.91 3.94
C MET A 69 3.33 17.39 3.87
N LYS A 70 4.57 17.71 3.45
CA LYS A 70 5.02 19.10 3.31
C LYS A 70 4.26 19.84 2.20
N ASN A 71 3.93 19.13 1.11
CA ASN A 71 3.18 19.70 0.00
C ASN A 71 1.73 20.01 0.42
N ASP A 72 1.09 19.15 1.19
CA ASP A 72 -0.27 19.37 1.71
C ASP A 72 -0.32 20.52 2.74
N GLU A 73 0.71 20.68 3.59
CA GLU A 73 0.81 21.83 4.51
C GLU A 73 0.98 23.17 3.78
N PHE A 74 1.68 23.19 2.65
CA PHE A 74 1.96 24.42 1.89
C PHE A 74 0.83 24.80 0.91
N TYR A 75 0.06 23.81 0.42
CA TYR A 75 -1.13 24.01 -0.40
C TYR A 75 -2.32 23.23 0.18
N PRO A 76 -2.97 23.76 1.24
CA PRO A 76 -4.15 23.11 1.79
C PRO A 76 -5.22 23.00 0.70
N LYS A 77 -5.73 21.79 0.47
CA LYS A 77 -6.87 21.57 -0.42
C LYS A 77 -8.13 22.10 0.27
N ASP A 78 -8.74 23.13 -0.33
CA ASP A 78 -10.00 23.76 0.09
C ASP A 78 -11.19 22.78 0.10
#